data_AF-A0A515HL49-F1
#
_entry.id   AF-A0A515HL49-F1
#
_cell.length_a   1.000
_cell.length_b   1.000
_cell.length_c   1.000
_cell.angle_alpha   90.00
_cell.angle_beta   90.00
_cell.angle_gamma   90.00
#
_symmetry.space_group_name_H-M   'P 1'
#
loop_
_entity.id
_entity.type
_entity.pdbx_description
1 polymer ?
#
loop_
_entity_poly.entity_id
_entity_poly.type
_entity_poly.pdbx_seq_one_letter_code
_entity_poly.pdbx_strand_id
1 'polypeptide(L)'
;MNIQEALNVFGLSGDLTEKDIKAAYKKAALKYHPDRNPLGAELMKAVNAAFDFLMANIDKINQFQSTDENARYNYGEDLEKVLNTLSGLTGIVYEVIGNWVWISGETKEHKDILKEMGCKWASKKKQWFYRPEEHKSRWNRKEHSIEEIREMYGTAGKRKASGWTRVEASA
;
A
#
# COMPACT_ATOMS: atom_id res chain seq x y z
N MET A 1 10.39 2.87 -3.77
CA MET A 1 9.56 4.07 -3.72
C MET A 1 10.42 5.29 -4.00
N ASN A 2 9.84 6.45 -4.30
CA ASN A 2 10.55 7.74 -4.37
C ASN A 2 10.21 8.63 -3.15
N ILE A 3 10.86 9.80 -3.02
CA ILE A 3 10.68 10.71 -1.87
C ILE A 3 9.22 11.16 -1.74
N GLN A 4 8.58 11.60 -2.82
CA GLN A 4 7.19 12.05 -2.77
C GLN A 4 6.23 10.92 -2.36
N GLU A 5 6.44 9.71 -2.89
CA GLU A 5 5.65 8.53 -2.51
C GLU A 5 5.75 8.23 -1.00
N ALA A 6 6.96 8.34 -0.44
CA ALA A 6 7.17 8.11 0.99
C ALA A 6 6.56 9.23 1.85
N LEU A 7 6.60 10.49 1.38
CA LEU A 7 5.92 11.61 2.04
C LEU A 7 4.40 11.45 2.04
N ASN A 8 3.81 10.95 0.95
CA ASN A 8 2.37 10.72 0.80
C ASN A 8 1.83 9.67 1.78
N VAL A 9 2.65 8.69 2.21
CA VAL A 9 2.28 7.72 3.25
C VAL A 9 1.95 8.42 4.57
N PHE A 10 2.62 9.54 4.86
CA PHE A 10 2.44 10.33 6.07
C PHE A 10 1.57 11.58 5.85
N GLY A 11 1.22 11.90 4.61
CA GLY A 11 0.55 13.16 4.26
C GLY A 11 1.41 14.38 4.55
N LEU A 12 2.73 14.27 4.40
CA LEU A 12 3.69 15.35 4.68
C LEU A 12 3.98 16.19 3.43
N SER A 13 4.24 17.48 3.63
CA SER A 13 4.64 18.43 2.58
C SER A 13 5.32 19.66 3.17
N GLY A 14 6.07 20.39 2.34
CA GLY A 14 6.74 21.63 2.75
C GLY A 14 8.16 21.39 3.25
N ASP A 15 8.76 22.37 3.91
CA ASP A 15 10.08 22.17 4.51
C ASP A 15 9.95 21.25 5.74
N LEU A 16 10.46 20.03 5.59
CA LEU A 16 10.35 18.98 6.58
C LEU A 16 11.68 18.75 7.27
N THR A 17 11.61 18.55 8.58
CA THR A 17 12.74 18.15 9.40
C THR A 17 12.64 16.69 9.82
N GLU A 18 13.74 16.14 10.32
CA GLU A 18 13.76 14.80 10.91
C GLU A 18 12.73 14.63 12.03
N LYS A 19 12.48 15.70 12.81
CA LYS A 19 11.50 15.68 13.90
C LYS A 19 10.08 15.54 13.37
N ASP A 20 9.75 16.21 12.26
CA ASP A 20 8.42 16.16 11.64
C ASP A 20 8.11 14.76 11.12
N ILE A 21 9.09 14.12 10.46
CA ILE A 21 8.97 12.76 9.94
C ILE A 21 8.80 11.75 11.09
N LYS A 22 9.60 11.87 12.16
CA LYS A 22 9.45 11.02 13.36
C LYS A 22 8.11 11.20 14.04
N ALA A 23 7.60 12.43 14.13
CA ALA A 23 6.29 12.72 14.71
C ALA A 23 5.15 12.09 13.88
N ALA A 24 5.21 12.23 12.54
CA ALA A 24 4.24 11.64 11.64
C ALA A 24 4.28 10.11 11.67
N TYR A 25 5.48 9.52 11.72
CA TYR A 25 5.65 8.08 11.90
C TYR A 25 4.99 7.59 13.18
N LYS A 26 5.22 8.25 14.32
CA LYS A 26 4.59 7.86 15.59
C LYS A 26 3.06 7.92 15.52
N LYS A 27 2.50 8.95 14.87
CA LYS A 27 1.05 9.09 14.67
C LYS A 27 0.49 7.97 13.77
N ALA A 28 1.16 7.67 12.67
CA ALA A 28 0.77 6.60 11.74
C ALA A 28 0.89 5.22 12.42
N ALA A 29 1.95 4.98 13.17
CA ALA A 29 2.18 3.73 13.91
C ALA A 29 1.07 3.47 14.94
N LEU A 30 0.63 4.49 15.66
CA LEU A 30 -0.50 4.40 16.59
C LEU A 30 -1.82 4.10 15.88
N LYS A 31 -2.06 4.71 14.71
CA LYS A 31 -3.28 4.48 13.91
C LYS A 31 -3.32 3.06 13.34
N TYR A 32 -2.19 2.58 12.84
CA TYR A 32 -2.10 1.34 12.06
C TYR A 32 -1.44 0.18 12.83
N HIS A 33 -1.34 0.27 14.16
CA HIS A 33 -0.80 -0.81 14.97
C HIS A 33 -1.66 -2.08 14.84
N PRO A 34 -1.07 -3.29 14.69
CA PRO A 34 -1.82 -4.54 14.55
C PRO A 34 -2.78 -4.82 15.71
N ASP A 35 -2.46 -4.40 16.94
CA ASP A 35 -3.34 -4.57 18.11
C ASP A 35 -4.61 -3.69 18.06
N ARG A 36 -4.60 -2.63 17.25
CA ARG A 36 -5.71 -1.65 17.17
C ARG A 36 -6.45 -1.72 15.85
N ASN A 37 -5.81 -2.24 14.80
CA ASN A 37 -6.38 -2.34 13.47
C ASN A 37 -6.19 -3.78 12.95
N PRO A 38 -7.25 -4.50 12.57
CA PRO A 38 -7.17 -5.85 12.00
C PRO A 38 -6.27 -5.95 10.75
N LEU A 39 -6.17 -4.87 9.97
CA LEU A 39 -5.29 -4.72 8.81
C LEU A 39 -3.97 -4.02 9.15
N GLY A 40 -3.74 -3.71 10.42
CA GLY A 40 -2.61 -2.92 10.89
C GLY A 40 -1.27 -3.52 10.50
N ALA A 41 -1.12 -4.86 10.58
CA ALA A 41 0.10 -5.53 10.13
C ALA A 41 0.42 -5.33 8.64
N GLU A 42 -0.57 -5.09 7.76
CA GLU A 42 -0.32 -4.77 6.35
C GLU A 42 -0.01 -3.27 6.17
N LEU A 43 -0.79 -2.41 6.83
CA LEU A 43 -0.61 -0.96 6.77
C LEU A 43 0.73 -0.51 7.36
N MET A 44 1.16 -1.14 8.46
CA MET A 44 2.41 -0.85 9.14
C MET A 44 3.65 -1.14 8.27
N LYS A 45 3.56 -2.04 7.29
CA LYS A 45 4.66 -2.30 6.34
C LYS A 45 4.95 -1.08 5.49
N ALA A 46 3.91 -0.49 4.91
CA ALA A 46 4.06 0.70 4.09
C ALA A 46 4.58 1.88 4.93
N VAL A 47 4.09 2.01 6.16
CA VAL A 47 4.55 3.02 7.13
C VAL A 47 6.04 2.85 7.45
N ASN A 48 6.48 1.64 7.80
CA ASN A 48 7.88 1.35 8.13
C ASN A 48 8.78 1.59 6.91
N ALA A 49 8.41 1.05 5.75
CA ALA A 49 9.20 1.20 4.52
C ALA A 49 9.35 2.67 4.13
N ALA A 50 8.29 3.47 4.26
CA ALA A 50 8.33 4.90 3.98
C ALA A 50 9.22 5.65 4.98
N PHE A 51 9.11 5.33 6.27
CA PHE A 51 9.94 5.94 7.31
C PHE A 51 11.42 5.65 7.08
N ASP A 52 11.79 4.39 6.89
CA ASP A 52 13.18 3.98 6.67
C ASP A 52 13.77 4.66 5.42
N PHE A 53 12.97 4.74 4.34
CA PHE A 53 13.37 5.41 3.11
C PHE A 53 13.58 6.92 3.28
N LEU A 54 12.67 7.61 3.98
CA LEU A 54 12.81 9.05 4.27
C LEU A 54 14.02 9.31 5.16
N MET A 55 14.21 8.53 6.22
CA MET A 55 15.35 8.68 7.13
C MET A 55 16.68 8.46 6.41
N ALA A 56 16.76 7.49 5.50
CA ALA A 56 17.96 7.26 4.69
C ALA A 56 18.25 8.38 3.67
N ASN A 57 17.27 9.25 3.38
CA ASN A 57 17.37 10.31 2.38
C ASN A 57 17.05 11.70 2.95
N ILE A 58 17.17 11.88 4.27
CA ILE A 58 16.72 13.07 5.00
C ILE A 58 17.23 14.39 4.39
N ASP A 59 18.50 14.43 3.99
CA ASP A 59 19.15 15.61 3.40
C ASP A 59 18.62 15.99 2.01
N LYS A 60 17.95 15.05 1.35
CA LYS A 60 17.44 15.19 -0.02
C LYS A 60 15.94 15.50 -0.05
N ILE A 61 15.21 15.31 1.04
CA ILE A 61 13.74 15.41 1.05
C ILE A 61 13.28 16.77 0.54
N ASN A 62 13.83 17.85 1.08
CA ASN A 62 13.37 19.20 0.73
C ASN A 62 13.75 19.63 -0.69
N GLN A 63 14.76 18.98 -1.30
CA GLN A 63 15.20 19.27 -2.68
C GLN A 63 14.39 18.51 -3.74
N PHE A 64 13.90 17.32 -3.40
CA PHE A 64 13.26 16.39 -4.34
C PHE A 64 11.77 16.16 -4.04
N GLN A 65 11.19 16.87 -3.07
CA GLN A 65 9.74 16.92 -2.89
C GLN A 65 9.07 17.61 -4.08
N SER A 66 7.89 17.13 -4.46
CA SER A 66 7.10 17.75 -5.52
C SER A 66 6.43 19.02 -4.99
N THR A 67 6.55 20.11 -5.75
CA THR A 67 5.79 21.34 -5.51
C THR A 67 4.37 21.28 -6.11
N ASP A 68 4.10 20.32 -7.00
CA ASP A 68 2.77 20.08 -7.56
C ASP A 68 1.84 19.45 -6.53
N GLU A 69 0.74 20.12 -6.21
CA GLU A 69 -0.27 19.63 -5.28
C GLU A 69 -0.96 18.36 -5.79
N ASN A 70 -1.05 18.17 -7.11
CA ASN A 70 -1.64 16.95 -7.68
C ASN A 70 -0.76 15.70 -7.50
N ALA A 71 0.52 15.88 -7.13
CA ALA A 71 1.40 14.77 -6.76
C ALA A 71 1.14 14.28 -5.32
N ARG A 72 0.30 14.99 -4.56
CA ARG A 72 -0.09 14.64 -3.19
C ARG A 72 -1.40 13.87 -3.22
N TYR A 73 -1.41 12.70 -2.60
CA TYR A 73 -2.61 11.89 -2.43
C TYR A 73 -2.49 11.08 -1.14
N ASN A 74 -3.62 10.67 -0.58
CA ASN A 74 -3.65 10.00 0.73
C ASN A 74 -3.42 8.49 0.58
N TYR A 75 -2.16 8.12 0.36
CA TYR A 75 -1.77 6.72 0.16
C TYR A 75 -2.25 5.80 1.29
N GLY A 76 -2.18 6.28 2.54
CA GLY A 76 -2.61 5.49 3.69
C GLY A 76 -4.10 5.16 3.66
N GLU A 77 -4.95 6.15 3.41
CA GLU A 77 -6.40 5.93 3.30
C GLU A 77 -6.79 5.12 2.06
N ASP A 78 -6.13 5.35 0.93
CA ASP A 78 -6.44 4.62 -0.31
C ASP A 78 -6.04 3.15 -0.19
N LEU A 79 -4.89 2.87 0.43
CA LEU A 79 -4.48 1.51 0.74
C LEU A 79 -5.44 0.86 1.75
N GLU A 80 -5.85 1.58 2.80
CA GLU A 80 -6.83 1.10 3.78
C GLU A 80 -8.17 0.76 3.13
N LYS A 81 -8.69 1.61 2.23
CA LYS A 81 -9.91 1.35 1.45
C LYS A 81 -9.77 0.08 0.60
N VAL A 82 -8.68 -0.07 -0.14
CA VAL A 82 -8.43 -1.25 -0.99
C VAL A 82 -8.37 -2.52 -0.14
N LEU A 83 -7.62 -2.51 0.96
CA LEU A 83 -7.48 -3.68 1.83
C LEU A 83 -8.80 -4.04 2.54
N ASN A 84 -9.59 -3.05 2.94
CA ASN A 84 -10.93 -3.26 3.51
C ASN A 84 -11.89 -3.89 2.50
N THR A 85 -11.90 -3.42 1.25
CA THR A 85 -12.74 -4.05 0.22
C THR A 85 -12.27 -5.48 -0.05
N LEU A 86 -10.98 -5.70 -0.23
CA LEU A 86 -10.42 -7.03 -0.49
C LEU A 86 -10.68 -8.03 0.64
N SER A 87 -10.65 -7.59 1.91
CA SER A 87 -10.90 -8.47 3.06
C SER A 87 -12.35 -8.99 3.10
N GLY A 88 -13.29 -8.24 2.52
CA GLY A 88 -14.69 -8.61 2.38
C GLY A 88 -14.99 -9.55 1.20
N LEU A 89 -14.08 -9.72 0.24
CA LEU A 89 -14.29 -10.57 -0.94
C LEU A 89 -13.92 -12.02 -0.64
N THR A 90 -14.92 -12.87 -0.39
CA THR A 90 -14.70 -14.29 -0.08
C THR A 90 -13.86 -14.99 -1.15
N GLY A 91 -12.90 -15.82 -0.72
CA GLY A 91 -12.03 -16.58 -1.63
C GLY A 91 -10.85 -15.78 -2.20
N ILE A 92 -10.77 -14.47 -1.95
CA ILE A 92 -9.61 -13.65 -2.29
C ILE A 92 -8.45 -13.91 -1.34
N VAL A 93 -7.24 -13.91 -1.91
CA VAL A 93 -5.97 -13.91 -1.18
C VAL A 93 -5.15 -12.71 -1.63
N TYR A 94 -4.77 -11.84 -0.71
CA TYR A 94 -4.01 -10.62 -1.00
C TYR A 94 -2.70 -10.54 -0.21
N GLU A 95 -1.72 -9.83 -0.75
CA GLU A 95 -0.37 -9.73 -0.21
C GLU A 95 0.19 -8.32 -0.49
N VAL A 96 0.57 -7.57 0.55
CA VAL A 96 1.26 -6.28 0.37
C VAL A 96 2.77 -6.53 0.23
N ILE A 97 3.31 -6.13 -0.93
CA ILE A 97 4.74 -6.23 -1.27
C ILE A 97 5.21 -4.83 -1.69
N GLY A 98 6.03 -4.18 -0.85
CA GLY A 98 6.36 -2.77 -1.01
C GLY A 98 5.09 -1.89 -1.02
N ASN A 99 4.88 -1.16 -2.11
CA ASN A 99 3.72 -0.26 -2.27
C ASN A 99 2.59 -0.86 -3.13
N TRP A 100 2.66 -2.16 -3.42
CA TRP A 100 1.69 -2.85 -4.28
C TRP A 100 0.92 -3.88 -3.47
N VAL A 101 -0.37 -4.01 -3.78
CA VAL A 101 -1.21 -5.09 -3.25
C VAL A 101 -1.38 -6.12 -4.35
N TRP A 102 -0.79 -7.30 -4.17
CA TRP A 102 -0.95 -8.44 -5.07
C TRP A 102 -2.14 -9.28 -4.65
N ILE A 103 -2.95 -9.72 -5.62
CA ILE A 103 -4.27 -10.30 -5.38
C ILE A 103 -4.41 -11.58 -6.22
N SER A 104 -4.85 -12.66 -5.57
CA SER A 104 -4.98 -14.00 -6.11
C SER A 104 -6.14 -14.76 -5.43
N GLY A 105 -6.26 -16.07 -5.65
CA GLY A 105 -7.39 -16.86 -5.17
C GLY A 105 -8.56 -16.86 -6.17
N GLU A 106 -9.78 -16.85 -5.67
CA GLU A 106 -11.04 -16.95 -6.45
C GLU A 106 -11.43 -15.62 -7.11
N THR A 107 -10.48 -15.00 -7.82
CA THR A 107 -10.60 -13.66 -8.40
C THR A 107 -11.55 -13.55 -9.59
N LYS A 108 -12.04 -14.68 -10.15
CA LYS A 108 -12.91 -14.68 -11.33
C LYS A 108 -14.27 -14.05 -11.04
N GLU A 109 -14.87 -14.39 -9.89
CA GLU A 109 -16.18 -13.90 -9.47
C GLU A 109 -16.14 -12.42 -9.07
N HIS A 110 -15.00 -11.97 -8.56
CA HIS A 110 -14.78 -10.60 -8.11
C HIS A 110 -14.15 -9.69 -9.17
N LYS A 111 -14.04 -10.17 -10.42
CA LYS A 111 -13.30 -9.49 -11.50
C LYS A 111 -13.76 -8.06 -11.74
N ASP A 112 -15.06 -7.82 -11.69
CA ASP A 112 -15.62 -6.49 -11.99
C ASP A 112 -15.34 -5.52 -10.84
N ILE A 113 -15.48 -5.96 -9.59
CA ILE A 113 -15.09 -5.19 -8.40
C ILE A 113 -13.59 -4.85 -8.46
N LEU A 114 -12.74 -5.82 -8.79
CA LEU A 114 -11.29 -5.59 -8.90
C LEU A 114 -10.97 -4.52 -9.95
N LYS A 115 -11.65 -4.53 -11.09
CA LYS A 115 -11.49 -3.49 -12.12
C LYS A 115 -11.96 -2.12 -11.66
N GLU A 116 -13.10 -2.05 -10.98
CA GLU A 116 -13.67 -0.80 -10.46
C GLU A 116 -12.76 -0.17 -9.41
N MET A 117 -12.09 -0.97 -8.58
CA MET A 117 -11.03 -0.51 -7.67
C MET A 117 -9.73 -0.10 -8.38
N GLY A 118 -9.66 -0.17 -9.71
CA GLY A 118 -8.47 0.14 -10.49
C GLY A 118 -7.36 -0.92 -10.43
N CYS A 119 -7.66 -2.14 -9.95
CA CYS A 119 -6.71 -3.24 -10.02
C CYS A 119 -6.45 -3.65 -11.47
N LYS A 120 -5.22 -4.07 -11.75
CA LYS A 120 -4.74 -4.45 -13.07
C LYS A 120 -4.33 -5.92 -13.07
N TRP A 121 -4.51 -6.60 -14.20
CA TRP A 121 -4.13 -8.01 -14.35
C TRP A 121 -2.68 -8.14 -14.85
N ALA A 122 -1.84 -8.84 -14.11
CA ALA A 122 -0.49 -9.21 -14.53
C ALA A 122 -0.52 -10.62 -15.16
N SER A 123 -0.70 -10.69 -16.48
CA SER A 123 -0.92 -11.94 -17.23
C SER A 123 0.14 -13.03 -16.98
N LYS A 124 1.42 -12.66 -16.95
CA LYS A 124 2.53 -13.60 -16.73
C LYS A 124 2.57 -14.16 -15.31
N LYS A 125 2.15 -13.37 -14.32
CA LYS A 125 2.08 -13.77 -12.91
C LYS A 125 0.75 -14.42 -12.56
N LYS A 126 -0.25 -14.29 -13.44
CA LYS A 126 -1.63 -14.76 -13.24
C LYS A 126 -2.23 -14.23 -11.93
N GLN A 127 -1.94 -12.97 -11.62
CA GLN A 127 -2.42 -12.28 -10.42
C GLN A 127 -2.89 -10.88 -10.77
N TRP A 128 -3.87 -10.41 -10.01
CA TRP A 128 -4.25 -9.01 -10.01
C TRP A 128 -3.26 -8.23 -9.13
N PHE A 129 -3.11 -6.94 -9.39
CA PHE A 129 -2.41 -6.06 -8.49
C PHE A 129 -3.08 -4.69 -8.45
N TYR A 130 -3.06 -4.07 -7.27
CA TYR A 130 -3.33 -2.66 -7.10
C TYR A 130 -2.03 -1.91 -6.87
N ARG A 131 -1.92 -0.74 -7.48
CA ARG A 131 -0.93 0.29 -7.18
C ARG A 131 -1.56 1.66 -7.41
N PRO A 132 -1.20 2.70 -6.65
CA PRO A 132 -1.56 4.07 -7.00
C PRO A 132 -1.02 4.42 -8.40
N GLU A 133 -1.75 5.24 -9.17
CA GLU A 133 -1.40 5.53 -10.57
C GLU A 133 -0.06 6.30 -10.66
N GLU A 134 0.25 7.07 -9.63
CA GLU A 134 1.46 7.86 -9.44
C GLU A 134 2.70 6.96 -9.30
N HIS A 135 2.53 5.71 -8.87
CA HIS A 135 3.59 4.70 -8.72
C HIS A 135 3.85 3.91 -10.02
N LYS A 136 3.29 4.34 -11.15
CA LYS A 136 3.57 3.74 -12.45
C LYS A 136 5.04 3.96 -12.81
N SER A 137 5.84 2.89 -12.76
CA SER A 137 7.20 2.92 -13.29
C SER A 137 7.15 3.29 -14.78
N ARG A 138 7.73 4.45 -15.12
CA ARG A 138 7.81 4.94 -16.51
C ARG A 138 9.00 4.35 -17.27
N TRP A 139 9.96 3.77 -16.56
CA TRP A 139 11.29 3.46 -17.10
C TRP A 139 11.76 2.02 -16.89
N ASN A 140 11.08 1.21 -16.07
CA ASN A 140 11.49 -0.18 -15.87
C ASN A 140 10.79 -1.11 -16.87
N ARG A 141 11.54 -1.58 -17.87
CA ARG A 141 11.10 -2.58 -18.87
C ARG A 141 11.48 -4.02 -18.49
N LYS A 142 12.20 -4.22 -17.38
CA LYS A 142 12.60 -5.55 -16.94
C LYS A 142 11.41 -6.24 -16.27
N GLU A 143 11.07 -7.42 -16.77
CA GLU A 143 10.08 -8.28 -16.15
C GLU A 143 10.70 -8.96 -14.94
N HIS A 144 10.00 -8.92 -13.80
CA HIS A 144 10.38 -9.64 -12.58
C HIS A 144 9.34 -10.71 -12.25
N SER A 145 9.74 -11.86 -11.71
CA SER A 145 8.81 -12.85 -11.14
C SER A 145 8.16 -12.30 -9.85
N ILE A 146 7.10 -12.95 -9.35
CA ILE A 146 6.51 -12.51 -8.07
C ILE A 146 7.46 -12.80 -6.90
N GLU A 147 8.24 -13.87 -6.97
CA GLU A 147 9.28 -14.23 -6.00
C GLU A 147 10.40 -13.19 -5.95
N GLU A 148 10.91 -12.75 -7.11
CA GLU A 148 11.91 -11.68 -7.18
C GLU A 148 11.38 -10.37 -6.58
N ILE A 149 10.10 -10.05 -6.81
CA ILE A 149 9.47 -8.85 -6.23
C ILE A 149 9.38 -8.97 -4.70
N ARG A 150 9.07 -10.16 -4.16
CA ARG A 150 9.12 -10.41 -2.70
C ARG A 150 10.53 -10.24 -2.14
N GLU A 151 11.55 -10.71 -2.85
CA GLU A 151 12.94 -10.59 -2.41
C GLU A 151 13.41 -9.13 -2.42
N MET A 152 13.05 -8.37 -3.46
CA MET A 152 13.46 -6.96 -3.60
C MET A 152 12.80 -6.03 -2.58
N TYR A 153 11.54 -6.28 -2.21
CA TYR A 153 10.75 -5.33 -1.41
C TYR A 153 10.26 -5.87 -0.07
N GLY A 154 10.48 -7.16 0.20
CA GLY A 154 9.97 -7.85 1.38
C GLY A 154 8.45 -8.09 1.36
N THR A 155 8.00 -9.04 2.15
CA THR A 155 6.58 -9.36 2.38
C THR A 155 6.40 -9.84 3.82
N ALA A 156 5.20 -9.70 4.40
CA ALA A 156 4.83 -10.47 5.61
C ALA A 156 3.79 -11.55 5.32
N GLY A 157 3.81 -12.04 4.08
CA GLY A 157 3.02 -13.18 3.66
C GLY A 157 1.63 -12.81 3.16
N LYS A 158 0.96 -13.84 2.66
CA LYS A 158 -0.37 -13.75 2.06
C LYS A 158 -1.44 -13.75 3.15
N ARG A 159 -2.48 -12.93 2.97
CA ARG A 159 -3.69 -12.93 3.77
C ARG A 159 -4.86 -13.45 2.97
N LYS A 160 -5.66 -14.32 3.58
CA LYS A 160 -6.93 -14.76 3.01
C LYS A 160 -8.03 -13.82 3.50
N ALA A 161 -8.84 -13.32 2.57
CA ALA A 161 -10.02 -12.55 2.88
C ALA A 161 -10.98 -13.40 3.72
N SER A 162 -11.52 -12.80 4.79
CA SER A 162 -12.48 -13.45 5.67
C SER A 162 -13.90 -13.45 5.10
N GLY A 163 -14.17 -12.63 4.07
CA GLY A 163 -15.51 -12.34 3.62
C GLY A 163 -16.18 -11.28 4.50
N TRP A 164 -17.25 -10.66 4.00
CA TRP A 164 -18.09 -9.78 4.82
C TRP A 164 -18.78 -10.59 5.92
N THR A 165 -18.44 -10.34 7.18
CA THR A 165 -19.21 -10.89 8.30
C THR A 165 -20.60 -10.27 8.26
N ARG A 166 -21.63 -11.09 8.05
CA ARG A 166 -23.01 -10.66 8.29
C ARG A 166 -23.12 -10.35 9.78
N VAL A 167 -23.19 -9.08 10.15
CA VAL A 167 -23.71 -8.71 11.45
C VAL A 167 -25.20 -9.02 11.36
N GLU A 168 -25.64 -10.12 11.96
CA GLU A 168 -27.07 -10.33 12.17
C GLU A 168 -27.56 -9.12 12.98
N ALA A 169 -28.41 -8.30 12.38
CA ALA A 169 -29.06 -7.23 13.10
C ALA A 169 -29.94 -7.89 14.16
N SER A 170 -29.50 -7.85 15.42
CA SER A 170 -30.35 -8.18 16.56
C SER A 170 -31.56 -7.25 16.50
N ALA A 171 -32.71 -7.81 16.15
CA ALA A 171 -34.02 -7.17 16.20
C ALA A 171 -34.47 -6.95 17.64
#